data_AF-A0A2S0UK26-F1
#
_entry.id   AF-A0A2S0UK26-F1
#
_cell.length_a   1.000
_cell.length_b   1.000
_cell.length_c   1.000
_cell.angle_alpha   90.00
_cell.angle_beta   90.00
_cell.angle_gamma   90.00
#
_symmetry.space_group_name_H-M   'P 1'
#
loop_
_entity.id
_entity.type
_entity.pdbx_description
1 polymer ?
#
loop_
_entity_poly.entity_id
_entity_poly.type
_entity_poly.pdbx_seq_one_letter_code
_entity_poly.pdbx_strand_id
1 'polypeptide(L)'
;MFSDYAISASNLRTRPGMLALMEAARARDFDVVIAEALDRISRDQEDVAAIFKRLNHADVKLITLTEGEINELHVGLKGTMNALFLKDLAEKTRRGQRGRVEVGRIPGGNSYGYRMIRRIAEDGNLIRGEREIHPDEAAVVRQIFADYASGQPPRAIAASLNRQGIPSPRGGLWNASTINGSRQRKNGILNNELYLGRITYNRQRFVKDPDSGKRQSRVNPEHLWVTKEVPALQIIDEATWQAAQTLRGRYSSQAGNKRQTKKRLLSGLVRCAGCGGAMTIVNRERYSCSARRERGTCNCRVSISVAELEECILTALKDILFGREDLIAEFAASFRAEVDRLRRSRKDNSVILQKELEKVTRSIERALAFILEGDGDPGSIRHKLKELEARKRDLERKRCADHTMTA
;
A
#
# COMPACT_ATOMS: atom_id res chain seq x y z
N MET A 1 -30.98 -19.86 10.15
CA MET A 1 -29.83 -20.07 9.24
C MET A 1 -29.10 -18.75 9.10
N PHE A 2 -27.80 -18.70 9.41
CA PHE A 2 -26.98 -17.49 9.26
C PHE A 2 -26.07 -17.66 8.03
N SER A 3 -26.01 -16.66 7.13
CA SER A 3 -25.33 -16.80 5.84
C SER A 3 -24.54 -15.55 5.45
N ASP A 4 -23.33 -15.75 4.92
CA ASP A 4 -22.48 -14.70 4.32
C ASP A 4 -22.14 -15.08 2.87
N TYR A 5 -22.83 -14.49 1.89
CA TYR A 5 -22.59 -14.77 0.47
C TYR A 5 -21.44 -13.94 -0.10
N ALA A 6 -20.48 -14.59 -0.75
CA ALA A 6 -19.34 -13.97 -1.43
C ALA A 6 -18.41 -13.12 -0.52
N ILE A 7 -18.46 -13.32 0.80
CA ILE A 7 -17.59 -12.65 1.77
C ILE A 7 -16.49 -13.61 2.22
N SER A 8 -15.24 -13.14 2.23
CA SER A 8 -14.08 -13.95 2.65
C SER A 8 -14.14 -14.29 4.14
N ALA A 9 -13.94 -15.57 4.47
CA ALA A 9 -13.82 -16.09 5.85
C ALA A 9 -12.49 -15.70 6.56
N SER A 10 -11.79 -14.67 6.08
CA SER A 10 -10.46 -14.25 6.56
C SER A 10 -10.49 -12.99 7.45
N ASN A 11 -11.68 -12.49 7.78
CA ASN A 11 -11.89 -11.36 8.67
C ASN A 11 -13.31 -11.42 9.26
N LEU A 12 -13.42 -11.66 10.56
CA LEU A 12 -14.70 -11.74 11.28
C LEU A 12 -15.53 -10.44 11.20
N ARG A 13 -14.87 -9.27 11.19
CA ARG A 13 -15.53 -7.96 11.34
C ARG A 13 -16.36 -7.54 10.13
N THR A 14 -16.16 -8.19 8.99
CA THR A 14 -16.83 -7.85 7.72
C THR A 14 -17.93 -8.84 7.35
N ARG A 15 -18.37 -9.69 8.30
CA ARG A 15 -19.28 -10.81 8.07
C ARG A 15 -20.58 -10.64 8.87
N PRO A 16 -21.62 -10.01 8.29
CA PRO A 16 -22.88 -9.73 8.99
C PRO A 16 -23.57 -10.99 9.52
N GLY A 17 -23.57 -12.08 8.76
CA GLY A 17 -24.18 -13.35 9.17
C GLY A 17 -23.45 -13.98 10.36
N MET A 18 -22.12 -13.96 10.35
CA MET A 18 -21.32 -14.39 11.49
C MET A 18 -21.53 -13.50 12.72
N LEU A 19 -21.59 -12.18 12.56
CA LEU A 19 -21.85 -11.27 13.67
C LEU A 19 -23.23 -11.52 14.30
N ALA A 20 -24.26 -11.70 13.48
CA ALA A 20 -25.61 -12.04 13.95
C ALA A 20 -25.62 -13.39 14.69
N LEU A 21 -24.90 -14.39 14.19
CA LEU A 21 -24.73 -15.67 14.88
C LEU A 21 -24.09 -15.49 16.26
N MET A 22 -23.04 -14.68 16.36
CA MET A 22 -22.35 -14.45 17.65
C MET A 22 -23.22 -13.70 18.66
N GLU A 23 -24.04 -12.74 18.22
CA GLU A 23 -24.98 -12.04 19.11
C GLU A 23 -26.11 -12.97 19.57
N ALA A 24 -26.70 -13.76 18.67
CA ALA A 24 -27.73 -14.75 19.03
C ALA A 24 -27.19 -15.86 19.95
N ALA A 25 -25.95 -16.31 19.73
CA ALA A 25 -25.27 -17.23 20.65
C ALA A 25 -25.08 -16.60 22.04
N ARG A 26 -24.77 -15.30 22.10
CA ARG A 26 -24.62 -14.58 23.37
C ARG A 26 -25.94 -14.41 24.12
N ALA A 27 -27.02 -14.21 23.39
CA ALA A 27 -28.38 -14.19 23.92
C ALA A 27 -28.88 -15.58 24.34
N ARG A 28 -28.14 -16.65 23.98
CA ARG A 28 -28.53 -18.05 24.15
C ARG A 28 -29.83 -18.41 23.45
N ASP A 29 -30.02 -17.89 22.24
CA ASP A 29 -31.18 -18.24 21.40
C ASP A 29 -31.11 -19.69 20.87
N PHE A 30 -29.96 -20.34 21.02
CA PHE A 30 -29.70 -21.73 20.62
C PHE A 30 -28.53 -22.33 21.38
N ASP A 31 -28.50 -23.66 21.47
CA ASP A 31 -27.46 -24.42 22.18
C ASP A 31 -26.37 -24.98 21.26
N VAL A 32 -26.61 -25.00 19.94
CA VAL A 32 -25.71 -25.64 18.97
C VAL A 32 -25.56 -24.81 17.70
N VAL A 33 -24.31 -24.61 17.27
CA VAL A 33 -23.94 -24.12 15.94
C VAL A 33 -23.51 -25.30 15.08
N ILE A 34 -24.09 -25.42 13.88
CA ILE A 34 -23.73 -26.44 12.89
C ILE A 34 -23.08 -25.79 11.68
N ALA A 35 -21.93 -26.31 11.24
CA ALA A 35 -21.25 -25.89 10.01
C ALA A 35 -20.77 -27.09 9.18
N GLU A 36 -20.47 -26.89 7.90
CA GLU A 36 -19.91 -27.95 7.04
C GLU A 36 -18.49 -28.37 7.50
N ALA A 37 -17.64 -27.39 7.77
CA ALA A 37 -16.26 -27.57 8.21
C ALA A 37 -15.76 -26.31 8.93
N LEU A 38 -14.70 -26.45 9.73
CA LEU A 38 -14.14 -25.36 10.52
C LEU A 38 -13.64 -24.17 9.67
N ASP A 39 -13.19 -24.39 8.43
CA ASP A 39 -12.72 -23.35 7.51
C ASP A 39 -13.84 -22.49 6.89
N ARG A 40 -15.11 -22.92 7.04
CA ARG A 40 -16.31 -22.09 6.75
C ARG A 40 -16.59 -21.07 7.85
N ILE A 41 -16.17 -21.38 9.07
CA ILE A 41 -16.31 -20.51 10.24
C ILE A 41 -15.23 -19.45 10.21
N SER A 42 -13.96 -19.84 10.09
CA SER A 42 -12.87 -18.91 9.76
C SER A 42 -11.65 -19.64 9.22
N ARG A 43 -10.89 -18.97 8.35
CA ARG A 43 -9.57 -19.44 7.88
C ARG A 43 -8.40 -18.89 8.70
N ASP A 44 -8.68 -17.99 9.64
CA ASP A 44 -7.70 -17.40 10.52
C ASP A 44 -7.76 -18.09 11.90
N GLN A 45 -6.61 -18.56 12.39
CA GLN A 45 -6.55 -19.34 13.63
C GLN A 45 -6.94 -18.51 14.86
N GLU A 46 -6.61 -17.22 14.88
CA GLU A 46 -6.99 -16.32 15.98
C GLU A 46 -8.51 -16.14 15.99
N ASP A 47 -9.12 -15.93 14.82
CA ASP A 47 -10.58 -15.83 14.68
C ASP A 47 -11.27 -17.14 15.11
N VAL A 48 -10.80 -18.31 14.67
CA VAL A 48 -11.39 -19.61 15.06
C VAL A 48 -11.33 -19.79 16.58
N ALA A 49 -10.18 -19.51 17.19
CA ALA A 49 -10.01 -19.63 18.63
C ALA A 49 -10.91 -18.63 19.39
N ALA A 50 -11.03 -17.39 18.90
CA ALA A 50 -11.88 -16.38 19.49
C ALA A 50 -13.38 -16.75 19.42
N ILE A 51 -13.85 -17.29 18.29
CA ILE A 51 -15.22 -17.77 18.12
C ILE A 51 -15.49 -18.93 19.08
N PHE A 52 -14.64 -19.96 19.06
CA PHE A 52 -14.79 -21.13 19.91
C PHE A 52 -14.87 -20.76 21.39
N LYS A 53 -13.96 -19.88 21.85
CA LYS A 53 -13.97 -19.39 23.23
C LYS A 53 -15.26 -18.67 23.61
N ARG A 54 -15.85 -17.88 22.69
CA ARG A 54 -17.10 -17.15 22.93
C ARG A 54 -18.31 -18.08 22.95
N LEU A 55 -18.38 -19.04 22.04
CA LEU A 55 -19.44 -20.04 22.01
C LEU A 55 -19.40 -20.90 23.27
N ASN A 56 -18.21 -21.39 23.66
CA ASN A 56 -18.04 -22.18 24.88
C ASN A 56 -18.39 -21.37 26.15
N HIS A 57 -18.04 -20.07 26.20
CA HIS A 57 -18.46 -19.21 27.31
C HIS A 57 -19.98 -19.02 27.38
N ALA A 58 -20.65 -19.00 26.24
CA ALA A 58 -22.11 -18.96 26.15
C ALA A 58 -22.76 -20.33 26.38
N ASP A 59 -21.99 -21.40 26.61
CA ASP A 59 -22.44 -22.80 26.70
C ASP A 59 -23.11 -23.30 25.41
N VAL A 60 -22.63 -22.79 24.28
CA VAL A 60 -23.09 -23.15 22.94
C VAL A 60 -22.05 -24.07 22.30
N LYS A 61 -22.49 -25.25 21.88
CA LYS A 61 -21.62 -26.24 21.21
C LYS A 61 -21.40 -25.89 19.75
N LEU A 62 -20.19 -26.14 19.27
CA LEU A 62 -19.88 -26.01 17.85
C LEU A 62 -19.70 -27.40 17.24
N ILE A 63 -20.55 -27.77 16.29
CA ILE A 63 -20.51 -29.04 15.58
C ILE A 63 -20.25 -28.80 14.10
N THR A 64 -19.37 -29.59 13.52
CA THR A 64 -19.08 -29.59 12.08
C THR A 64 -19.42 -30.93 11.46
N LEU A 65 -19.81 -30.95 10.19
CA LEU A 65 -20.06 -32.21 9.48
C LEU A 65 -18.76 -33.02 9.29
N THR A 66 -17.63 -32.34 9.13
CA THR A 66 -16.34 -33.00 8.85
C THR A 66 -15.65 -33.48 10.13
N GLU A 67 -15.71 -32.70 11.22
CA GLU A 67 -14.94 -32.97 12.44
C GLU A 67 -15.79 -33.37 13.65
N GLY A 68 -17.11 -33.31 13.55
CA GLY A 68 -18.01 -33.54 14.70
C GLY A 68 -18.00 -32.37 15.68
N GLU A 69 -18.19 -32.64 16.98
CA GLU A 69 -18.13 -31.63 18.03
C GLU A 69 -16.70 -31.09 18.17
N ILE A 70 -16.55 -29.79 17.91
CA ILE A 70 -15.28 -29.09 17.95
C ILE A 70 -14.82 -28.96 19.39
N ASN A 71 -13.53 -29.25 19.61
CA ASN A 71 -12.87 -29.10 20.90
C ASN A 71 -11.55 -28.31 20.73
N GLU A 72 -10.85 -28.05 21.83
CA GLU A 72 -9.61 -27.28 21.83
C GLU A 72 -8.51 -27.90 20.93
N LEU A 73 -8.47 -29.23 20.84
CA LEU A 73 -7.53 -29.95 19.98
C LEU A 73 -7.81 -29.67 18.50
N HIS A 74 -9.07 -29.67 18.09
CA HIS A 74 -9.47 -29.33 16.71
C HIS A 74 -9.04 -27.90 16.36
N VAL A 75 -9.25 -26.94 17.26
CA VAL A 75 -8.86 -25.53 17.06
C VAL A 75 -7.33 -25.40 16.90
N GLY A 76 -6.54 -26.05 17.76
CA GLY A 76 -5.08 -26.00 17.72
C GLY A 76 -4.46 -26.74 16.52
N LEU A 77 -4.92 -27.96 16.25
CA LEU A 77 -4.36 -28.83 15.22
C LEU A 77 -4.74 -28.33 13.81
N LYS A 78 -6.02 -28.04 13.55
CA LYS A 78 -6.43 -27.55 12.22
C LYS A 78 -5.91 -26.14 11.95
N GLY A 79 -5.80 -25.29 12.97
CA GLY A 79 -5.15 -23.98 12.83
C GLY A 79 -3.72 -24.13 12.28
N THR A 80 -2.95 -25.04 12.89
CA THR A 80 -1.58 -25.35 12.48
C THR A 80 -1.53 -26.00 11.10
N MET A 81 -2.37 -26.99 10.83
CA MET A 81 -2.41 -27.67 9.52
C MET A 81 -2.77 -26.69 8.41
N ASN A 82 -3.81 -25.87 8.57
CA ASN A 82 -4.20 -24.87 7.57
C ASN A 82 -3.08 -23.85 7.33
N ALA A 83 -2.38 -23.41 8.39
CA ALA A 83 -1.23 -22.53 8.25
C ALA A 83 -0.10 -23.19 7.44
N LEU A 84 0.20 -24.47 7.70
CA LEU A 84 1.17 -25.25 6.93
C LEU A 84 0.74 -25.44 5.46
N PHE A 85 -0.52 -25.77 5.21
CA PHE A 85 -1.06 -25.90 3.85
C PHE A 85 -0.98 -24.58 3.07
N LEU A 86 -1.33 -23.45 3.69
CA LEU A 86 -1.21 -22.13 3.06
C LEU A 86 0.25 -21.78 2.77
N LYS A 87 1.18 -22.15 3.66
CA LYS A 87 2.61 -21.95 3.47
C LYS A 87 3.13 -22.79 2.30
N ASP A 88 2.84 -24.09 2.27
CA ASP A 88 3.23 -25.00 1.18
C ASP A 88 2.61 -24.57 -0.16
N LEU A 89 1.33 -24.18 -0.17
CA LEU A 89 0.67 -23.66 -1.36
C LEU A 89 1.35 -22.38 -1.88
N ALA A 90 1.73 -21.46 -0.98
CA ALA A 90 2.46 -20.26 -1.35
C ALA A 90 3.85 -20.59 -1.92
N GLU A 91 4.55 -21.56 -1.34
CA GLU A 91 5.85 -22.03 -1.83
C GLU A 91 5.76 -22.70 -3.19
N LYS A 92 4.80 -23.63 -3.39
CA LYS A 92 4.51 -24.26 -4.69
C LYS A 92 4.13 -23.22 -5.75
N THR A 93 3.30 -22.25 -5.40
CA THR A 93 2.92 -21.16 -6.31
C THR A 93 4.13 -20.33 -6.71
N ARG A 94 4.99 -19.95 -5.76
CA ARG A 94 6.22 -19.19 -6.05
C ARG A 94 7.19 -20.00 -6.90
N ARG A 95 7.32 -21.30 -6.65
CA ARG A 95 8.14 -22.23 -7.44
C ARG A 95 7.63 -22.31 -8.89
N GLY A 96 6.32 -22.46 -9.09
CA GLY A 96 5.72 -22.46 -10.43
C GLY A 96 5.87 -21.11 -11.15
N GLN A 97 5.71 -19.99 -10.44
CA GLN A 97 5.95 -18.66 -11.00
C GLN A 97 7.43 -18.45 -11.37
N ARG A 98 8.35 -18.95 -10.54
CA ARG A 98 9.80 -18.94 -10.83
C ARG A 98 10.11 -19.76 -12.08
N GLY A 99 9.61 -20.99 -12.17
CA GLY A 99 9.82 -21.84 -13.35
C GLY A 99 9.31 -21.20 -14.64
N ARG A 100 8.21 -20.44 -14.59
CA ARG A 100 7.75 -19.65 -15.74
C ARG A 100 8.76 -18.59 -16.18
N VAL A 101 9.38 -17.89 -15.25
CA VAL A 101 10.38 -16.86 -15.55
C VAL A 101 11.63 -17.47 -16.15
N GLU A 102 12.07 -18.62 -15.64
CA GLU A 102 13.26 -19.33 -16.13
C GLU A 102 13.12 -19.73 -17.61
N VAL A 103 11.90 -20.04 -18.06
CA VAL A 103 11.55 -20.29 -19.49
C VAL A 103 11.13 -19.03 -20.26
N GLY A 104 11.37 -17.83 -19.73
CA GLY A 104 11.11 -16.56 -20.42
C GLY A 104 9.64 -16.10 -20.42
N ARG A 105 8.79 -16.67 -19.56
CA ARG A 105 7.37 -16.29 -19.41
C ARG A 105 7.17 -15.40 -18.18
N ILE A 106 6.23 -14.46 -18.26
CA ILE A 106 6.02 -13.44 -17.22
C ILE A 106 4.86 -13.83 -16.27
N PRO A 107 5.12 -14.12 -14.98
CA PRO A 107 4.09 -14.36 -13.98
C PRO A 107 3.56 -13.02 -13.45
N GLY A 108 2.74 -12.33 -14.23
CA GLY A 108 2.21 -11.03 -13.81
C GLY A 108 1.30 -10.34 -14.82
N GLY A 109 0.90 -9.13 -14.44
CA GLY A 109 0.14 -8.23 -15.31
C GLY A 109 0.91 -7.81 -16.56
N ASN A 110 0.20 -7.24 -17.52
CA ASN A 110 0.79 -6.77 -18.76
C ASN A 110 1.56 -5.45 -18.54
N SER A 111 2.71 -5.31 -19.20
CA SER A 111 3.43 -4.02 -19.28
C SER A 111 2.98 -3.29 -20.53
N TYR A 112 2.94 -1.95 -20.48
CA TYR A 112 2.72 -1.12 -21.68
C TYR A 112 3.81 -1.41 -22.72
N GLY A 113 3.48 -1.36 -24.01
CA GLY A 113 4.39 -1.76 -25.09
C GLY A 113 4.27 -3.23 -25.49
N TYR A 114 3.44 -4.01 -24.80
CA TYR A 114 3.29 -5.45 -25.02
C TYR A 114 1.83 -5.86 -25.03
N ARG A 115 1.52 -7.00 -25.65
CA ARG A 115 0.22 -7.67 -25.55
C ARG A 115 0.38 -9.14 -25.17
N MET A 116 -0.66 -9.68 -24.53
CA MET A 116 -0.65 -11.06 -24.07
C MET A 116 -0.99 -12.02 -25.20
N ILE A 117 -0.10 -12.97 -25.48
CA ILE A 117 -0.40 -14.08 -26.39
C ILE A 117 -1.16 -15.13 -25.59
N ARG A 118 -2.30 -15.58 -26.14
CA ARG A 118 -3.07 -16.72 -25.63
C ARG A 118 -2.94 -17.85 -26.63
N ARG A 119 -2.06 -18.82 -26.35
CA ARG A 119 -1.84 -20.01 -27.16
C ARG A 119 -2.21 -21.24 -26.34
N ILE A 120 -2.77 -22.26 -26.99
CA ILE A 120 -3.02 -23.57 -26.39
C ILE A 120 -1.82 -24.46 -26.75
N ALA A 121 -1.23 -25.12 -25.76
CA ALA A 121 -0.18 -26.11 -25.97
C ALA A 121 -0.77 -27.42 -26.52
N GLU A 122 0.08 -28.30 -27.02
CA GLU A 122 -0.32 -29.60 -27.59
C GLU A 122 -1.08 -30.49 -26.60
N ASP A 123 -0.85 -30.30 -25.30
CA ASP A 123 -1.54 -30.99 -24.20
C ASP A 123 -2.93 -30.39 -23.86
N GLY A 124 -3.42 -29.44 -24.67
CA GLY A 124 -4.70 -28.75 -24.46
C GLY A 124 -4.67 -27.66 -23.38
N ASN A 125 -3.54 -27.43 -22.72
CA ASN A 125 -3.42 -26.41 -21.68
C ASN A 125 -3.13 -25.02 -22.26
N LEU A 126 -3.78 -23.99 -21.71
CA LEU A 126 -3.46 -22.60 -22.06
C LEU A 126 -2.04 -22.25 -21.61
N ILE A 127 -1.20 -21.86 -22.55
CA ILE A 127 0.11 -21.27 -22.29
C ILE A 127 -0.09 -19.89 -21.66
N ARG A 128 0.42 -19.72 -20.44
CA ARG A 128 0.29 -18.47 -19.67
C ARG A 128 1.62 -17.76 -19.57
N GLY A 129 1.58 -16.44 -19.74
CA GLY A 129 2.71 -15.55 -19.50
C GLY A 129 3.54 -15.19 -20.73
N GLU A 130 3.14 -15.67 -21.93
CA GLU A 130 3.74 -15.23 -23.19
C GLU A 130 3.27 -13.83 -23.57
N ARG A 131 4.20 -13.07 -24.16
CA ARG A 131 4.01 -11.69 -24.58
C ARG A 131 4.61 -11.51 -25.95
N GLU A 132 4.10 -10.53 -26.67
CA GLU A 132 4.72 -9.97 -27.86
C GLU A 132 4.67 -8.45 -27.79
N ILE A 133 5.55 -7.81 -28.56
CA ILE A 133 5.62 -6.36 -28.64
C ILE A 133 4.35 -5.86 -29.33
N HIS A 134 3.70 -4.88 -28.72
CA HIS A 134 2.62 -4.13 -29.36
C HIS A 134 3.24 -2.94 -30.11
N PRO A 135 3.22 -2.90 -31.46
CA PRO A 135 3.99 -1.91 -32.22
C PRO A 135 3.70 -0.45 -31.84
N ASP A 136 2.43 -0.07 -31.70
CA ASP A 136 2.05 1.32 -31.41
C ASP A 136 2.46 1.75 -29.99
N GLU A 137 2.11 0.95 -28.97
CA GLU A 137 2.55 1.23 -27.60
C GLU A 137 4.09 1.20 -27.47
N ALA A 138 4.78 0.33 -28.22
CA ALA A 138 6.24 0.28 -28.24
C ALA A 138 6.87 1.53 -28.86
N ALA A 139 6.26 2.11 -29.90
CA ALA A 139 6.67 3.40 -30.45
C ALA A 139 6.55 4.51 -29.40
N VAL A 140 5.48 4.51 -28.61
CA VAL A 140 5.31 5.46 -27.48
C VAL A 140 6.38 5.24 -26.40
N VAL A 141 6.73 3.98 -26.09
CA VAL A 141 7.83 3.69 -25.14
C VAL A 141 9.15 4.26 -25.67
N ARG A 142 9.48 4.07 -26.96
CA ARG A 142 10.68 4.64 -27.58
C ARG A 142 10.69 6.17 -27.51
N GLN A 143 9.56 6.81 -27.83
CA GLN A 143 9.39 8.26 -27.71
C GLN A 143 9.65 8.73 -26.27
N ILE A 144 9.07 8.07 -25.26
CA ILE A 144 9.27 8.42 -23.85
C ILE A 144 10.75 8.36 -23.46
N PHE A 145 11.45 7.31 -23.89
CA PHE A 145 12.88 7.14 -23.59
C PHE A 145 13.73 8.20 -24.30
N ALA A 146 13.44 8.49 -25.57
CA ALA A 146 14.14 9.52 -26.34
C ALA A 146 13.92 10.92 -25.76
N ASP A 147 12.67 11.31 -25.50
CA ASP A 147 12.32 12.60 -24.89
C ASP A 147 12.98 12.78 -23.52
N TYR A 148 12.99 11.71 -22.71
CA TYR A 148 13.62 11.77 -21.40
C TYR A 148 15.14 11.87 -21.52
N ALA A 149 15.77 11.07 -22.40
CA ALA A 149 17.21 11.12 -22.65
C ALA A 149 17.65 12.50 -23.21
N SER A 150 16.78 13.18 -23.94
CA SER A 150 17.01 14.55 -24.42
C SER A 150 16.82 15.64 -23.34
N GLY A 151 16.51 15.26 -22.09
CA GLY A 151 16.38 16.19 -20.97
C GLY A 151 14.96 16.65 -20.65
N GLN A 152 13.91 16.14 -21.34
CA GLN A 152 12.55 16.53 -21.00
C GLN A 152 12.10 15.94 -19.65
N PRO A 153 11.53 16.75 -18.74
CA PRO A 153 11.07 16.25 -17.45
C PRO A 153 9.82 15.37 -17.63
N PRO A 154 9.59 14.35 -16.79
CA PRO A 154 8.45 13.43 -16.92
C PRO A 154 7.07 14.09 -16.98
N ARG A 155 6.91 15.27 -16.36
CA ARG A 155 5.67 16.06 -16.47
C ARG A 155 5.45 16.63 -17.87
N ALA A 156 6.50 17.10 -18.52
CA ALA A 156 6.43 17.61 -19.89
C ALA A 156 6.11 16.49 -20.87
N ILE A 157 6.75 15.33 -20.72
CA ILE A 157 6.48 14.14 -21.53
C ILE A 157 5.01 13.70 -21.36
N ALA A 158 4.52 13.58 -20.12
CA ALA A 158 3.12 13.23 -19.85
C ALA A 158 2.15 14.24 -20.49
N ALA A 159 2.45 15.55 -20.40
CA ALA A 159 1.64 16.58 -21.04
C ALA A 159 1.66 16.49 -22.57
N SER A 160 2.81 16.16 -23.16
CA SER A 160 2.95 15.95 -24.61
C SER A 160 2.10 14.77 -25.08
N LEU A 161 2.22 13.61 -24.43
CA LEU A 161 1.44 12.41 -24.76
C LEU A 161 -0.07 12.65 -24.60
N ASN A 162 -0.48 13.37 -23.55
CA ASN A 162 -1.90 13.71 -23.36
C ASN A 162 -2.42 14.66 -24.44
N ARG A 163 -1.62 15.63 -24.90
CA ARG A 163 -2.01 16.50 -26.04
C ARG A 163 -2.14 15.72 -27.34
N GLN A 164 -1.35 14.67 -27.52
CA GLN A 164 -1.43 13.76 -28.67
C GLN A 164 -2.62 12.77 -28.57
N GLY A 165 -3.38 12.79 -27.47
CA GLY A 165 -4.51 11.86 -27.27
C GLY A 165 -4.11 10.42 -26.98
N ILE A 166 -2.84 10.16 -26.64
CA ILE A 166 -2.33 8.81 -26.41
C ILE A 166 -2.80 8.31 -25.04
N PRO A 167 -3.52 7.17 -24.96
CA PRO A 167 -3.96 6.61 -23.70
C PRO A 167 -2.78 6.06 -22.88
N SER A 168 -2.82 6.27 -21.58
CA SER A 168 -1.86 5.65 -20.64
C SER A 168 -2.18 4.17 -20.43
N PRO A 169 -1.31 3.38 -19.78
CA PRO A 169 -1.46 1.92 -19.66
C PRO A 169 -2.74 1.41 -18.98
N ARG A 170 -3.53 2.29 -18.34
CA ARG A 170 -4.83 1.96 -17.73
C ARG A 170 -6.02 2.63 -18.43
N GLY A 171 -5.84 3.11 -19.67
CA GLY A 171 -6.89 3.75 -20.47
C GLY A 171 -7.22 5.20 -20.12
N GLY A 172 -6.46 5.83 -19.22
CA GLY A 172 -6.66 7.24 -18.83
C GLY A 172 -5.52 8.15 -19.28
N LEU A 173 -5.47 9.37 -18.76
CA LEU A 173 -4.39 10.32 -19.04
C LEU A 173 -3.05 9.92 -18.41
N TRP A 174 -1.96 10.18 -19.11
CA TRP A 174 -0.59 10.12 -18.61
C TRP A 174 -0.38 11.08 -17.44
N ASN A 175 0.51 10.68 -16.55
CA ASN A 175 1.01 11.51 -15.46
C ASN A 175 2.49 11.19 -15.22
N ALA A 176 3.20 12.10 -14.57
CA ALA A 176 4.63 11.95 -14.31
C ALA A 176 4.97 10.69 -13.49
N SER A 177 4.08 10.23 -12.60
CA SER A 177 4.31 9.04 -11.77
C SER A 177 4.25 7.74 -12.57
N THR A 178 3.48 7.68 -13.65
CA THR A 178 3.45 6.53 -14.56
C THR A 178 4.77 6.41 -15.32
N ILE A 179 5.36 7.53 -15.73
CA ILE A 179 6.63 7.56 -16.47
C ILE A 179 7.82 7.30 -15.55
N ASN A 180 7.98 8.11 -14.49
CA ASN A 180 9.13 8.02 -13.59
C ASN A 180 8.99 6.87 -12.58
N GLY A 181 7.82 6.76 -11.95
CA GLY A 181 7.56 5.81 -10.86
C GLY A 181 8.56 5.90 -9.69
N SER A 182 8.67 4.80 -8.95
CA SER A 182 9.54 4.61 -7.80
C SER A 182 10.74 3.78 -8.21
N ARG A 183 11.93 4.37 -8.10
CA ARG A 183 13.21 3.68 -8.33
C ARG A 183 13.38 2.47 -7.40
N GLN A 184 13.04 2.61 -6.12
CA GLN A 184 13.14 1.53 -5.14
C GLN A 184 12.24 0.34 -5.50
N ARG A 185 11.01 0.60 -5.98
CA ARG A 185 10.07 -0.45 -6.41
C ARG A 185 10.29 -0.87 -7.86
N LYS A 186 11.24 -0.23 -8.58
CA LYS A 186 11.48 -0.38 -10.01
C LYS A 186 10.18 -0.42 -10.83
N ASN A 187 9.26 0.50 -10.57
CA ASN A 187 7.99 0.63 -11.30
C ASN A 187 7.95 1.94 -12.12
N GLY A 188 7.03 2.01 -13.08
CA GLY A 188 6.99 3.09 -14.07
C GLY A 188 7.77 2.74 -15.35
N ILE A 189 7.51 3.48 -16.42
CA ILE A 189 8.05 3.20 -17.77
C ILE A 189 9.59 3.19 -17.75
N LEU A 190 10.22 4.20 -17.16
CA LEU A 190 11.69 4.35 -17.14
C LEU A 190 12.42 3.36 -16.22
N ASN A 191 11.69 2.48 -15.51
CA ASN A 191 12.27 1.45 -14.63
C ASN A 191 12.05 0.03 -15.14
N ASN A 192 11.26 -0.15 -16.20
CA ASN A 192 10.84 -1.47 -16.62
C ASN A 192 11.94 -2.14 -17.46
N GLU A 193 12.72 -3.01 -16.81
CA GLU A 193 13.81 -3.75 -17.45
C GLU A 193 13.36 -4.68 -18.57
N LEU A 194 12.05 -4.97 -18.66
CA LEU A 194 11.51 -5.73 -19.79
C LEU A 194 11.76 -5.00 -21.12
N TYR A 195 11.79 -3.66 -21.14
CA TYR A 195 12.12 -2.90 -22.35
C TYR A 195 13.54 -3.14 -22.87
N LEU A 196 14.44 -3.60 -21.99
CA LEU A 196 15.79 -4.04 -22.34
C LEU A 196 15.83 -5.53 -22.75
N GLY A 197 14.68 -6.20 -22.79
CA GLY A 197 14.59 -7.64 -23.01
C GLY A 197 14.92 -8.45 -21.76
N ARG A 198 14.70 -7.93 -20.54
CA ARG A 198 15.03 -8.64 -19.30
C ARG A 198 13.84 -8.79 -18.35
N ILE A 199 13.53 -10.02 -17.96
CA ILE A 199 12.48 -10.32 -16.97
C ILE A 199 13.11 -10.37 -15.58
N THR A 200 12.64 -9.54 -14.66
CA THR A 200 13.08 -9.53 -13.25
C THR A 200 11.92 -9.84 -12.31
N TYR A 201 11.94 -11.03 -11.72
CA TYR A 201 10.89 -11.56 -10.83
C TYR A 201 11.30 -11.53 -9.35
N ASN A 202 10.31 -11.65 -8.48
CA ASN A 202 10.47 -11.73 -7.02
C ASN A 202 11.07 -10.48 -6.35
N ARG A 203 10.89 -9.29 -6.93
CA ARG A 203 11.42 -8.01 -6.41
C ARG A 203 10.78 -7.55 -5.09
N GLN A 204 9.53 -7.91 -4.84
CA GLN A 204 8.78 -7.51 -3.66
C GLN A 204 7.75 -8.57 -3.28
N ARG A 205 7.36 -8.59 -2.01
CA ARG A 205 6.26 -9.40 -1.47
C ARG A 205 5.25 -8.52 -0.74
N PHE A 206 4.00 -8.93 -0.74
CA PHE A 206 2.97 -8.28 0.07
C PHE A 206 2.78 -9.04 1.37
N VAL A 207 2.83 -8.34 2.49
CA VAL A 207 2.56 -8.86 3.84
C VAL A 207 1.31 -8.16 4.35
N LYS A 208 0.35 -8.92 4.87
CA LYS A 208 -0.82 -8.36 5.54
C LYS A 208 -0.38 -7.93 6.94
N ASP A 209 -0.65 -6.67 7.27
CA ASP A 209 -0.46 -6.14 8.60
C ASP A 209 -1.55 -6.74 9.51
N PRO A 210 -1.18 -7.36 10.65
CA PRO A 210 -2.13 -8.08 11.49
C PRO A 210 -3.13 -7.13 12.17
N ASP A 211 -2.69 -5.95 12.60
CA ASP A 211 -3.52 -4.99 13.35
C ASP A 211 -4.50 -4.24 12.45
N SER A 212 -4.00 -3.77 11.29
CA SER A 212 -4.78 -2.94 10.36
C SER A 212 -5.46 -3.74 9.24
N GLY A 213 -5.08 -5.01 9.05
CA GLY A 213 -5.51 -5.85 7.95
C GLY A 213 -5.02 -5.39 6.56
N LYS A 214 -4.25 -4.30 6.47
CA LYS A 214 -3.82 -3.70 5.21
C LYS A 214 -2.65 -4.48 4.61
N ARG A 215 -2.66 -4.63 3.28
CA ARG A 215 -1.53 -5.22 2.54
C ARG A 215 -0.41 -4.18 2.39
N GLN A 216 0.75 -4.48 2.95
CA GLN A 216 1.96 -3.68 2.83
C GLN A 216 2.96 -4.36 1.88
N SER A 217 3.55 -3.60 0.96
CA SER A 217 4.64 -4.11 0.13
C SER A 217 5.97 -4.04 0.88
N ARG A 218 6.73 -5.13 0.84
CA ARG A 218 8.11 -5.24 1.33
C ARG A 218 9.03 -5.65 0.18
N VAL A 219 10.13 -4.93 0.02
CA VAL A 219 11.15 -5.28 -0.97
C VAL A 219 11.85 -6.57 -0.54
N ASN A 220 12.13 -7.45 -1.51
CA ASN A 220 12.91 -8.66 -1.27
C ASN A 220 14.39 -8.37 -1.53
N PRO A 221 15.32 -9.00 -0.78
CA PRO A 221 16.75 -8.97 -1.08
C PRO A 221 17.05 -9.41 -2.52
N GLU A 222 18.09 -8.81 -3.13
CA GLU A 222 18.43 -9.04 -4.54
C GLU A 222 18.85 -10.48 -4.84
N HIS A 223 19.47 -11.20 -3.89
CA HIS A 223 19.82 -12.62 -4.06
C HIS A 223 18.59 -13.55 -4.22
N LEU A 224 17.38 -13.07 -3.89
CA LEU A 224 16.14 -13.82 -4.12
C LEU A 224 15.50 -13.47 -5.47
N TRP A 225 16.05 -12.51 -6.21
CA TRP A 225 15.51 -12.10 -7.50
C TRP A 225 15.93 -13.11 -8.55
N VAL A 226 15.01 -13.33 -9.50
CA VAL A 226 15.26 -14.22 -10.63
C VAL A 226 15.19 -13.38 -11.88
N THR A 227 16.28 -13.41 -12.63
CA THR A 227 16.47 -12.60 -13.83
C THR A 227 16.65 -13.51 -15.03
N LYS A 228 15.93 -13.23 -16.12
CA LYS A 228 16.03 -13.99 -17.37
C LYS A 228 16.11 -13.03 -18.55
N GLU A 229 17.09 -13.23 -19.42
CA GLU A 229 17.19 -12.53 -20.70
C GLU A 229 16.19 -13.11 -21.71
N VAL A 230 15.49 -12.21 -22.40
CA VAL A 230 14.47 -12.43 -23.43
C VAL A 230 14.60 -11.37 -24.54
N PRO A 231 15.66 -11.40 -25.36
CA PRO A 231 15.93 -10.38 -26.38
C PRO A 231 14.78 -10.16 -27.38
N ALA A 232 13.98 -11.19 -27.64
CA ALA A 232 12.78 -11.10 -28.50
C ALA A 232 11.72 -10.09 -28.01
N LEU A 233 11.78 -9.69 -26.73
CA LEU A 233 10.89 -8.68 -26.15
C LEU A 233 11.55 -7.31 -26.01
N GLN A 234 12.76 -7.09 -26.51
CA GLN A 234 13.45 -5.82 -26.38
C GLN A 234 12.75 -4.71 -27.20
N ILE A 235 12.51 -3.56 -26.57
CA ILE A 235 11.95 -2.36 -27.22
C ILE A 235 12.99 -1.24 -27.35
N ILE A 236 13.91 -1.17 -26.38
CA ILE A 236 14.92 -0.12 -26.21
C ILE A 236 16.32 -0.75 -26.21
N ASP A 237 17.25 -0.13 -26.92
CA ASP A 237 18.66 -0.54 -26.92
C ASP A 237 19.37 -0.16 -25.60
N GLU A 238 20.53 -0.78 -25.36
CA GLU A 238 21.32 -0.53 -24.15
C GLU A 238 21.77 0.95 -24.07
N ALA A 239 22.13 1.55 -25.21
CA ALA A 239 22.63 2.94 -25.24
C ALA A 239 21.57 3.95 -24.78
N THR A 240 20.34 3.85 -25.29
CA THR A 240 19.21 4.72 -24.92
C THR A 240 18.81 4.47 -23.47
N TRP A 241 18.81 3.22 -23.03
CA TRP A 241 18.55 2.87 -21.63
C TRP A 241 19.57 3.51 -20.69
N GLN A 242 20.86 3.38 -20.98
CA GLN A 242 21.93 3.95 -20.16
C GLN A 242 21.90 5.48 -20.15
N ALA A 243 21.60 6.13 -21.28
CA ALA A 243 21.44 7.58 -21.35
C ALA A 243 20.33 8.08 -20.41
N ALA A 244 19.16 7.43 -20.46
CA ALA A 244 18.05 7.75 -19.57
C ALA A 244 18.41 7.51 -18.09
N GLN A 245 19.04 6.37 -17.78
CA GLN A 245 19.38 6.01 -16.40
C GLN A 245 20.48 6.92 -15.82
N THR A 246 21.44 7.35 -16.63
CA THR A 246 22.49 8.30 -16.26
C THR A 246 21.90 9.65 -15.91
N LEU A 247 21.06 10.22 -16.79
CA LEU A 247 20.40 11.50 -16.53
C LEU A 247 19.58 11.44 -15.24
N ARG A 248 18.88 10.33 -15.02
CA ARG A 248 18.10 10.10 -13.81
C ARG A 248 18.95 9.98 -12.55
N GLY A 249 20.15 9.40 -12.66
CA GLY A 249 21.15 9.35 -11.59
C GLY A 249 21.62 10.74 -11.18
N ARG A 250 21.75 11.68 -12.12
CA ARG A 250 22.13 13.08 -11.82
C ARG A 250 21.10 13.80 -10.95
N TYR A 251 19.82 13.53 -11.18
CA TYR A 251 18.73 14.04 -10.33
C TYR A 251 18.47 13.21 -9.06
N SER A 252 19.32 12.21 -8.78
CA SER A 252 19.15 11.28 -7.66
C SER A 252 19.75 11.80 -6.33
N SER A 253 20.35 13.00 -6.30
CA SER A 253 21.01 13.50 -5.09
C SER A 253 20.19 14.54 -4.31
N GLN A 254 20.37 14.46 -2.99
CA GLN A 254 19.84 15.28 -1.90
C GLN A 254 18.35 15.13 -1.58
N ALA A 255 18.07 14.13 -0.73
CA ALA A 255 16.97 14.12 0.23
C ALA A 255 15.70 14.86 -0.25
N GLY A 256 15.09 14.35 -1.33
CA GLY A 256 13.78 14.84 -1.76
C GLY A 256 12.89 14.95 -0.53
N ASN A 257 12.39 16.17 -0.25
CA ASN A 257 11.73 16.55 1.00
C ASN A 257 10.64 15.52 1.36
N LYS A 258 11.01 14.45 2.08
CA LYS A 258 10.12 13.38 2.53
C LYS A 258 9.27 13.82 3.72
N ARG A 259 9.32 15.10 4.10
CA ARG A 259 8.32 15.66 4.99
C ARG A 259 7.01 15.64 4.24
N GLN A 260 6.11 14.74 4.66
CA GLN A 260 4.69 14.85 4.33
C GLN A 260 4.30 16.31 4.57
N THR A 261 3.80 16.98 3.53
CA THR A 261 3.10 18.24 3.73
C THR A 261 1.96 17.97 4.70
N LYS A 262 1.98 18.62 5.86
CA LYS A 262 0.88 18.55 6.83
C LYS A 262 -0.42 18.91 6.10
N LYS A 263 -1.52 18.23 6.44
CA LYS A 263 -2.84 18.64 5.95
C LYS A 263 -3.07 20.10 6.37
N ARG A 264 -3.39 20.96 5.40
CA ARG A 264 -3.85 22.34 5.62
C ARG A 264 -5.37 22.40 5.67
N LEU A 265 -5.91 23.51 6.16
CA LEU A 265 -7.35 23.74 6.36
C LEU A 265 -8.19 23.33 5.14
N LEU A 266 -7.76 23.75 3.95
CA LEU A 266 -8.53 23.57 2.71
C LEU A 266 -8.11 22.34 1.87
N SER A 267 -7.37 21.40 2.47
CA SER A 267 -6.86 20.23 1.75
C SER A 267 -8.00 19.35 1.23
N GLY A 268 -8.09 19.20 -0.09
CA GLY A 268 -9.12 18.38 -0.75
C GLY A 268 -10.44 19.11 -1.06
N LEU A 269 -10.58 20.38 -0.64
CA LEU A 269 -11.78 21.19 -0.88
C LEU A 269 -11.63 22.09 -2.11
N VAL A 270 -10.43 22.62 -2.35
CA VAL A 270 -10.19 23.60 -3.43
C VAL A 270 -10.23 22.93 -4.82
N ARG A 271 -11.10 23.45 -5.70
CA ARG A 271 -11.25 22.99 -7.09
C ARG A 271 -10.90 24.08 -8.09
N CYS A 272 -10.35 23.68 -9.22
CA CYS A 272 -10.01 24.57 -10.32
C CYS A 272 -11.27 24.96 -11.09
N ALA A 273 -11.54 26.25 -11.22
CA ALA A 273 -12.69 26.76 -11.97
C ALA A 273 -12.67 26.35 -13.47
N GLY A 274 -11.48 26.19 -14.06
CA GLY A 274 -11.37 25.86 -15.49
C GLY A 274 -11.62 24.39 -15.84
N CYS A 275 -11.31 23.44 -14.95
CA CYS A 275 -11.46 22.00 -15.26
C CYS A 275 -12.19 21.19 -14.19
N GLY A 276 -12.67 21.80 -13.10
CA GLY A 276 -13.28 21.13 -11.96
C GLY A 276 -12.33 20.23 -11.14
N GLY A 277 -11.08 20.06 -11.60
CA GLY A 277 -10.07 19.22 -10.97
C GLY A 277 -9.57 19.77 -9.64
N ALA A 278 -9.02 18.89 -8.80
CA ALA A 278 -8.48 19.29 -7.50
C ALA A 278 -7.28 20.26 -7.65
N MET A 279 -7.22 21.27 -6.79
CA MET A 279 -6.04 22.11 -6.63
C MET A 279 -5.17 21.58 -5.50
N THR A 280 -3.86 21.53 -5.73
CA THR A 280 -2.87 21.01 -4.79
C THR A 280 -1.87 22.08 -4.42
N ILE A 281 -1.30 22.01 -3.23
CA ILE A 281 -0.32 22.97 -2.74
C ILE A 281 1.01 22.79 -3.48
N VAL A 282 1.54 23.89 -4.02
CA VAL A 282 2.85 24.00 -4.66
C VAL A 282 3.71 24.94 -3.83
N ASN A 283 4.99 24.60 -3.67
CA ASN A 283 5.98 25.37 -2.91
C ASN A 283 5.53 25.74 -1.48
N ARG A 284 4.63 24.94 -0.89
CA ARG A 284 4.02 25.14 0.44
C ARG A 284 3.12 26.38 0.58
N GLU A 285 3.05 27.26 -0.41
CA GLU A 285 2.42 28.58 -0.26
C GLU A 285 1.22 28.82 -1.16
N ARG A 286 1.06 28.05 -2.25
CA ARG A 286 0.01 28.34 -3.24
C ARG A 286 -0.77 27.11 -3.65
N TYR A 287 -2.08 27.24 -3.80
CA TYR A 287 -2.91 26.26 -4.49
C TYR A 287 -2.74 26.42 -6.00
N SER A 288 -2.51 25.31 -6.71
CA SER A 288 -2.44 25.28 -8.17
C SER A 288 -3.15 24.04 -8.73
N CYS A 289 -3.70 24.15 -9.94
CA CYS A 289 -4.42 23.07 -10.60
C CYS A 289 -3.53 21.83 -10.82
N SER A 290 -3.90 20.70 -10.20
CA SER A 290 -3.15 19.45 -10.31
C SER A 290 -3.17 18.87 -11.72
N ALA A 291 -4.30 18.99 -12.43
CA ALA A 291 -4.43 18.51 -13.80
C ALA A 291 -3.48 19.25 -14.76
N ARG A 292 -3.36 20.58 -14.62
CA ARG A 292 -2.39 21.38 -15.37
C ARG A 292 -0.96 20.97 -15.04
N ARG A 293 -0.62 20.86 -13.76
CA ARG A 293 0.76 20.59 -13.31
C ARG A 293 1.23 19.17 -13.63
N GLU A 294 0.41 18.17 -13.36
CA GLU A 294 0.82 16.75 -13.43
C GLU A 294 0.50 16.09 -14.77
N ARG A 295 -0.48 16.61 -15.51
CA ARG A 295 -0.98 16.01 -16.78
C ARG A 295 -0.97 16.97 -17.96
N GLY A 296 -0.85 18.29 -17.74
CA GLY A 296 -0.88 19.28 -18.81
C GLY A 296 -2.23 19.44 -19.53
N THR A 297 -3.32 18.96 -18.95
CA THR A 297 -4.65 18.91 -19.62
C THR A 297 -5.58 20.06 -19.24
N CYS A 298 -5.09 21.05 -18.50
CA CYS A 298 -5.87 22.22 -18.11
C CYS A 298 -5.07 23.49 -18.40
N ASN A 299 -5.74 24.49 -18.99
CA ASN A 299 -5.15 25.76 -19.37
C ASN A 299 -5.26 26.84 -18.28
N CYS A 300 -5.97 26.56 -17.19
CA CYS A 300 -6.15 27.51 -16.09
C CYS A 300 -4.80 27.82 -15.41
N ARG A 301 -4.35 29.06 -15.55
CA ARG A 301 -3.07 29.52 -14.99
C ARG A 301 -3.17 30.02 -13.55
N VAL A 302 -4.39 30.13 -13.03
CA VAL A 302 -4.67 30.67 -11.70
C VAL A 302 -3.95 29.85 -10.64
N SER A 303 -3.23 30.56 -9.78
CA SER A 303 -2.71 30.05 -8.51
C SER A 303 -3.06 31.05 -7.42
N ILE A 304 -3.47 30.56 -6.27
CA ILE A 304 -3.98 31.39 -5.17
C ILE A 304 -3.09 31.14 -3.95
N SER A 305 -2.72 32.20 -3.23
CA SER A 305 -1.99 32.04 -1.97
C SER A 305 -2.83 31.25 -0.97
N VAL A 306 -2.19 30.38 -0.21
CA VAL A 306 -2.83 29.65 0.89
C VAL A 306 -3.34 30.64 1.92
N ALA A 307 -2.54 31.64 2.29
CA ALA A 307 -2.90 32.62 3.32
C ALA A 307 -4.12 33.45 2.89
N GLU A 308 -4.08 34.04 1.68
CA GLU A 308 -5.19 34.85 1.15
C GLU A 308 -6.48 34.04 1.05
N LEU A 309 -6.40 32.78 0.59
CA LEU A 309 -7.58 31.94 0.45
C LEU A 309 -8.16 31.51 1.80
N GLU A 310 -7.29 31.15 2.76
CA GLU A 310 -7.72 30.80 4.11
C GLU A 310 -8.34 32.01 4.82
N GLU A 311 -7.74 33.19 4.71
CA GLU A 311 -8.29 34.43 5.27
C GLU A 311 -9.65 34.78 4.66
N CYS A 312 -9.77 34.78 3.32
CA CYS A 312 -11.02 35.07 2.63
C CYS A 312 -12.16 34.12 3.07
N ILE A 313 -11.89 32.81 3.16
CA ILE A 313 -12.89 31.82 3.56
C ILE A 313 -13.24 31.98 5.04
N LEU A 314 -12.26 32.21 5.92
CA LEU A 314 -12.52 32.40 7.35
C LEU A 314 -13.33 33.67 7.62
N THR A 315 -13.07 34.75 6.88
CA THR A 315 -13.88 35.98 6.95
C THR A 315 -15.29 35.72 6.47
N ALA A 316 -15.48 35.10 5.30
CA ALA A 316 -16.81 34.76 4.81
C ALA A 316 -17.59 33.83 5.76
N LEU A 317 -16.93 32.88 6.41
CA LEU A 317 -17.55 32.02 7.42
C LEU A 317 -17.97 32.81 8.66
N LYS A 318 -17.16 33.76 9.13
CA LYS A 318 -17.55 34.65 10.24
C LYS A 318 -18.79 35.45 9.87
N ASP A 319 -18.82 36.05 8.68
CA ASP A 319 -19.94 36.83 8.17
C ASP A 319 -21.24 36.02 8.07
N ILE A 320 -21.16 34.75 7.68
CA ILE A 320 -22.32 33.83 7.64
C ILE A 320 -22.86 33.53 9.04
N LEU A 321 -21.96 33.41 10.02
CA LEU A 321 -22.28 33.09 11.41
C LEU A 321 -22.80 34.31 12.18
N PHE A 322 -22.39 35.52 11.80
CA PHE A 322 -22.88 36.76 12.43
C PHE A 322 -24.41 36.85 12.32
N GLY A 323 -25.07 37.08 13.46
CA GLY A 323 -26.53 37.21 13.57
C GLY A 323 -27.32 35.90 13.58
N ARG A 324 -26.66 34.72 13.59
CA ARG A 324 -27.31 33.41 13.66
C ARG A 324 -26.83 32.60 14.87
N GLU A 325 -27.48 32.82 16.01
CA GLU A 325 -27.12 32.22 17.30
C GLU A 325 -27.20 30.69 17.31
N ASP A 326 -28.14 30.12 16.55
CA ASP A 326 -28.30 28.68 16.35
C ASP A 326 -27.05 28.05 15.69
N LEU A 327 -26.54 28.66 14.62
CA LEU A 327 -25.34 28.20 13.93
C LEU A 327 -24.07 28.37 14.77
N ILE A 328 -24.00 29.44 15.57
CA ILE A 328 -22.89 29.68 16.49
C ILE A 328 -22.87 28.60 17.59
N ALA A 329 -24.02 28.27 18.16
CA ALA A 329 -24.14 27.25 19.19
C ALA A 329 -23.74 25.87 18.66
N GLU A 330 -24.22 25.49 17.47
CA GLU A 330 -23.87 24.24 16.81
C GLU A 330 -22.38 24.18 16.45
N PHE A 331 -21.83 25.26 15.91
CA PHE A 331 -20.39 25.36 15.64
C PHE A 331 -19.56 25.19 16.91
N ALA A 332 -19.93 25.84 18.01
CA ALA A 332 -19.21 25.74 19.29
C ALA A 332 -19.30 24.32 19.87
N ALA A 333 -20.45 23.65 19.77
CA ALA A 333 -20.62 22.26 20.19
C ALA A 333 -19.73 21.31 19.36
N SER A 334 -19.82 21.40 18.03
CA SER A 334 -19.02 20.61 17.09
C SER A 334 -17.52 20.84 17.26
N PHE A 335 -17.10 22.10 17.44
CA PHE A 335 -15.70 22.45 17.66
C PHE A 335 -15.16 21.85 18.97
N ARG A 336 -15.90 21.98 20.08
CA ARG A 336 -15.52 21.37 21.37
C ARG A 336 -15.39 19.85 21.26
N ALA A 337 -16.36 19.19 20.63
CA ALA A 337 -16.35 17.75 20.42
C ALA A 337 -15.11 17.30 19.62
N GLU A 338 -14.74 18.03 18.56
CA GLU A 338 -13.56 17.70 17.75
C GLU A 338 -12.25 17.98 18.48
N VAL A 339 -12.14 19.08 19.25
CA VAL A 339 -10.97 19.37 20.08
C VAL A 339 -10.76 18.27 21.12
N ASP A 340 -11.84 17.83 21.79
CA ASP A 340 -11.76 16.74 22.76
C ASP A 340 -11.40 15.41 22.11
N ARG A 341 -11.94 15.12 20.92
CA ARG A 341 -11.56 13.93 20.12
C ARG A 341 -10.06 13.95 19.79
N LEU A 342 -9.53 15.08 19.33
CA LEU A 342 -8.12 15.25 18.99
C LEU A 342 -7.22 15.13 20.23
N ARG A 343 -7.64 15.69 21.37
CA ARG A 343 -6.92 15.55 22.66
C ARG A 343 -6.84 14.09 23.10
N ARG A 344 -7.96 13.36 23.07
CA ARG A 344 -8.00 11.92 23.40
C ARG A 344 -7.10 11.11 22.47
N SER A 345 -7.24 11.31 21.16
CA SER A 345 -6.41 10.61 20.16
C SER A 345 -4.91 10.88 20.35
N ARG A 346 -4.52 12.12 20.68
CA ARG A 346 -3.11 12.47 20.94
C ARG A 346 -2.59 11.84 22.23
N LYS A 347 -3.41 11.78 23.29
CA LYS A 347 -3.07 11.07 24.54
C LYS A 347 -2.83 9.59 24.28
N ASP A 348 -3.72 8.94 23.55
CA ASP A 348 -3.58 7.51 23.19
C ASP A 348 -2.31 7.27 22.35
N ASN A 349 -2.05 8.14 21.37
CA ASN A 349 -0.88 8.02 20.51
C ASN A 349 0.43 8.23 21.28
N SER A 350 0.45 9.17 22.23
CA SER A 350 1.60 9.37 23.13
C SER A 350 1.87 8.15 24.00
N VAL A 351 0.83 7.49 24.52
CA VAL A 351 0.97 6.26 25.31
C VAL A 351 1.51 5.11 24.44
N ILE A 352 1.04 5.00 23.19
CA ILE A 352 1.54 3.98 22.24
C ILE A 352 3.01 4.22 21.92
N LEU A 353 3.38 5.45 21.54
CA LEU A 353 4.77 5.82 21.24
C LEU A 353 5.70 5.58 22.42
N GLN A 354 5.24 5.86 23.64
CA GLN A 354 5.98 5.59 24.87
C GLN A 354 6.26 4.09 25.05
N LYS A 355 5.23 3.25 24.92
CA LYS A 355 5.38 1.79 25.01
C LYS A 355 6.31 1.22 23.93
N GLU A 356 6.23 1.74 22.69
CA GLU A 356 7.15 1.34 21.62
C GLU A 356 8.60 1.74 21.94
N LEU A 357 8.82 2.94 22.46
CA LEU A 357 10.14 3.44 22.84
C LEU A 357 10.75 2.58 23.96
N GLU A 358 9.98 2.24 24.98
CA GLU A 358 10.40 1.34 26.05
C GLU A 358 10.73 -0.07 25.53
N LYS A 359 9.96 -0.60 24.59
CA LYS A 359 10.22 -1.91 23.97
C LYS A 359 11.52 -1.92 23.17
N VAL A 360 11.75 -0.89 22.35
CA VAL A 360 12.97 -0.74 21.56
C VAL A 360 14.18 -0.52 22.48
N THR A 361 14.05 0.30 23.52
CA THR A 361 15.12 0.57 24.49
C THR A 361 15.51 -0.72 25.22
N ARG A 362 14.55 -1.49 25.73
CA ARG A 362 14.84 -2.82 26.33
C ARG A 362 15.45 -3.83 25.37
N SER A 363 15.17 -3.72 24.08
CA SER A 363 15.77 -4.59 23.05
C SER A 363 17.22 -4.19 22.76
N ILE A 364 17.53 -2.89 22.82
CA ILE A 364 18.91 -2.37 22.73
C ILE A 364 19.70 -2.81 23.96
N GLU A 365 19.16 -2.64 25.18
CA GLU A 365 19.81 -3.07 26.43
C GLU A 365 20.13 -4.56 26.41
N ARG A 366 19.19 -5.42 26.00
CA ARG A 366 19.44 -6.86 25.85
C ARG A 366 20.52 -7.19 24.82
N ALA A 367 20.54 -6.48 23.70
CA ALA A 367 21.57 -6.67 22.68
C ALA A 367 22.96 -6.24 23.18
N LEU A 368 23.03 -5.19 24.00
CA LEU A 368 24.27 -4.75 24.63
C LEU A 368 24.73 -5.72 25.74
N ALA A 369 23.82 -6.20 26.58
CA ALA A 369 24.11 -7.21 27.60
C ALA A 369 24.72 -8.47 26.98
N PHE A 370 24.12 -8.98 25.90
CA PHE A 370 24.64 -10.15 25.17
C PHE A 370 26.06 -9.95 24.60
N ILE A 371 26.43 -8.71 24.23
CA ILE A 371 27.80 -8.38 23.77
C ILE A 371 28.76 -8.29 24.96
N LEU A 372 28.32 -7.73 26.08
CA LEU A 372 29.13 -7.50 27.28
C LEU A 372 29.37 -8.76 28.11
N GLU A 373 28.41 -9.69 28.11
CA GLU A 373 28.46 -10.95 28.87
C GLU A 373 29.27 -12.06 28.15
N GLY A 374 29.76 -11.79 26.92
CA GLY A 374 30.71 -12.66 26.22
C GLY A 374 30.10 -13.80 25.39
N ASP A 375 28.77 -13.92 25.35
CA ASP A 375 28.07 -15.02 24.67
C ASP A 375 27.87 -14.82 23.15
N GLY A 376 28.39 -13.72 22.57
CA GLY A 376 28.05 -13.30 21.21
C GLY A 376 29.19 -12.74 20.37
N ASP A 377 29.25 -13.13 19.10
CA ASP A 377 30.07 -12.42 18.10
C ASP A 377 29.50 -11.01 17.84
N PRO A 378 30.25 -9.93 18.14
CA PRO A 378 29.82 -8.55 17.89
C PRO A 378 29.49 -8.24 16.42
N GLY A 379 30.01 -9.03 15.48
CA GLY A 379 29.69 -8.92 14.05
C GLY A 379 28.23 -9.24 13.74
N SER A 380 27.66 -10.24 14.43
CA SER A 380 26.33 -10.78 14.17
C SER A 380 25.17 -9.82 14.49
N ILE A 381 25.32 -8.96 15.51
CA ILE A 381 24.24 -8.09 16.02
C ILE A 381 24.38 -6.64 15.56
N ARG A 382 25.55 -6.23 15.06
CA ARG A 382 25.85 -4.84 14.67
C ARG A 382 24.80 -4.24 13.72
N HIS A 383 24.34 -4.99 12.73
CA HIS A 383 23.30 -4.53 11.80
C HIS A 383 21.95 -4.33 12.52
N LYS A 384 21.59 -5.24 13.42
CA LYS A 384 20.33 -5.16 14.17
C LYS A 384 20.33 -4.02 15.18
N LEU A 385 21.45 -3.79 15.85
CA LEU A 385 21.63 -2.67 16.77
C LEU A 385 21.48 -1.32 16.04
N LYS A 386 22.11 -1.16 14.87
CA LYS A 386 21.93 0.03 14.02
C LYS A 386 20.46 0.26 13.63
N GLU A 387 19.73 -0.81 13.31
CA GLU A 387 18.29 -0.74 12.99
C GLU A 387 17.47 -0.28 14.22
N LEU A 388 17.74 -0.84 15.39
CA LEU A 388 17.06 -0.49 16.64
C LEU A 388 17.36 0.95 17.07
N GLU A 389 18.61 1.40 16.98
CA GLU A 389 19.00 2.79 17.26
C GLU A 389 18.39 3.79 16.26
N ALA A 390 18.30 3.41 14.98
CA ALA A 390 17.60 4.21 13.98
C ALA A 390 16.11 4.32 14.31
N ARG A 391 15.49 3.21 14.76
CA ARG A 391 14.08 3.20 15.18
C ARG A 391 13.87 4.01 16.47
N LYS A 392 14.76 3.91 17.46
CA LYS A 392 14.71 4.73 18.69
C LYS A 392 14.72 6.22 18.35
N ARG A 393 15.68 6.65 17.53
CA ARG A 393 15.78 8.04 17.05
C ARG A 393 14.55 8.51 16.29
N ASP A 394 13.91 7.64 15.51
CA ASP A 394 12.65 7.95 14.82
C ASP A 394 11.48 8.13 15.80
N LEU A 395 11.37 7.26 16.80
CA LEU A 395 10.34 7.34 17.85
C LEU A 395 10.50 8.59 18.74
N GLU A 396 11.73 8.92 19.14
CA GLU A 396 12.04 10.14 19.90
C GLU A 396 11.69 11.40 19.10
N ARG A 397 11.99 11.44 17.80
CA ARG A 397 11.58 12.55 16.93
C ARG A 397 10.07 12.68 16.82
N LYS A 398 9.34 11.58 16.70
CA LYS A 398 7.86 11.58 16.65
C LYS A 398 7.27 12.11 17.94
N ARG A 399 7.78 11.65 19.08
CA ARG A 399 7.34 12.12 20.41
C ARG A 399 7.66 13.60 20.63
N CYS A 400 8.83 14.08 20.19
CA CYS A 400 9.19 15.49 20.27
C CYS A 400 8.28 16.35 19.38
N ALA A 401 7.99 15.92 18.15
CA ALA A 401 7.05 16.60 17.26
C ALA A 401 5.62 16.66 17.84
N ASP A 402 5.21 15.60 18.55
CA ASP A 402 3.95 15.56 19.32
C ASP A 402 3.98 16.41 20.59
N HIS A 403 5.13 16.98 20.99
CA HIS A 403 5.24 17.89 22.15
C HIS A 403 5.35 19.38 21.70
N THR A 404 5.94 19.66 20.55
CA THR A 404 6.06 21.05 20.02
C THR A 404 4.75 21.61 19.47
N MET A 405 3.71 20.79 19.23
CA MET A 405 2.38 21.25 18.81
C MET A 405 1.43 21.50 20.00
N THR A 406 1.96 21.60 21.21
CA THR A 406 1.21 21.79 22.49
C THR A 406 1.52 23.12 23.17
N ALA A 407 2.64 23.76 22.82
CA ALA A 407 2.97 25.14 23.14
C ALA A 407 2.58 26.00 21.94
#